data_AF-A0ABD7HKY6-F1
#
_entry.id   AF-A0ABD7HKY6-F1
#
_cell.length_a   1.000
_cell.length_b   1.000
_cell.length_c   1.000
_cell.angle_alpha   90.00
_cell.angle_beta   90.00
_cell.angle_gamma   90.00
#
_symmetry.space_group_name_H-M   'P 1'
#
loop_
_entity.id
_entity.type
_entity.pdbx_description
1 polymer ?
#
loop_
_entity_poly.entity_id
_entity_poly.type
_entity_poly.pdbx_seq_one_letter_code
_entity_poly.pdbx_strand_id
1 'polypeptide(L)'
;MSTRTLAVVVAAVGLLGAGCGTQKPETTASDSASSSASATSSAPSSEAKTSGYQPFTPATNPCSLIDPERLASQGPAPIKAHAMDEDGTGIQQCDYEDAGGHEVLNVKLFKNSDGASNFRAIHVRILQSEGAEIYVMKDESNECGAGLLGPGDNIAQFEFEPGDAAVSAAALPAGQTWCDFSAPALAEANKKLGWAK
;
A
#
# COMPACT_ATOMS: atom_id res chain seq x y z
N MET A 1 44.28 -20.54 17.93
CA MET A 1 44.26 -20.66 16.46
C MET A 1 42.78 -20.71 16.07
N SER A 2 42.17 -19.84 15.27
CA SER A 2 42.61 -18.78 14.38
C SER A 2 41.49 -17.74 14.29
N THR A 3 41.87 -16.47 14.28
CA THR A 3 41.07 -15.23 14.26
C THR A 3 40.54 -14.93 12.86
N ARG A 4 39.34 -14.34 12.74
CA ARG A 4 39.01 -13.41 11.64
C ARG A 4 38.08 -12.29 12.09
N THR A 5 38.68 -11.12 12.25
CA THR A 5 38.04 -9.81 12.40
C THR A 5 38.01 -9.17 11.02
N LEU A 6 36.88 -8.58 10.60
CA LEU A 6 36.77 -7.75 9.40
C LEU A 6 36.49 -6.31 9.84
N ALA A 7 37.41 -5.42 9.52
CA ALA A 7 37.25 -3.97 9.61
C ALA A 7 37.14 -3.42 8.18
N VAL A 8 36.12 -2.60 7.92
CA VAL A 8 36.00 -1.79 6.70
C VAL A 8 36.31 -0.35 7.09
N VAL A 9 37.34 0.22 6.47
CA VAL A 9 37.76 1.62 6.62
C VAL A 9 37.30 2.41 5.38
N VAL A 10 36.75 3.59 5.66
CA VAL A 10 36.23 4.61 4.73
C VAL A 10 37.35 5.53 4.21
N ALA A 11 37.10 6.20 3.07
CA ALA A 11 37.60 7.51 2.58
C ALA A 11 38.23 7.40 1.15
N ALA A 12 38.18 8.37 0.22
CA ALA A 12 37.72 9.76 0.20
C ALA A 12 37.61 10.30 -1.26
N VAL A 13 36.76 11.32 -1.42
CA VAL A 13 36.89 12.61 -2.16
C VAL A 13 37.77 12.76 -3.42
N GLY A 14 37.18 13.39 -4.45
CA GLY A 14 37.84 14.16 -5.54
C GLY A 14 37.05 14.03 -6.85
N LEU A 15 36.89 14.98 -7.77
CA LEU A 15 37.47 16.30 -8.02
C LEU A 15 36.62 17.01 -9.11
N LEU A 16 36.83 18.32 -9.21
CA LEU A 16 36.33 19.34 -10.14
C LEU A 16 36.18 18.93 -11.63
N GLY A 17 35.20 19.54 -12.30
CA GLY A 17 35.11 19.59 -13.77
C GLY A 17 34.21 20.72 -14.26
N ALA A 18 34.77 21.93 -14.41
CA ALA A 18 34.18 23.01 -15.20
C ALA A 18 34.42 22.74 -16.69
N GLY A 19 33.41 22.97 -17.53
CA GLY A 19 33.52 22.85 -18.98
C GLY A 19 32.52 23.74 -19.70
N CYS A 20 32.95 24.96 -20.05
CA CYS A 20 32.31 25.77 -21.08
C CYS A 20 32.44 25.08 -22.45
N GLY A 21 31.34 24.99 -23.19
CA GLY A 21 31.31 24.47 -24.56
C GLY A 21 30.34 25.27 -25.42
N THR A 22 30.86 26.33 -26.05
CA THR A 22 30.21 27.09 -27.12
C THR A 22 30.01 26.21 -28.35
N GLN A 23 28.78 26.05 -28.83
CA GLN A 23 28.52 25.67 -30.23
C GLN A 23 27.39 26.52 -30.83
N LYS A 24 27.83 27.46 -31.68
CA LYS A 24 27.07 28.09 -32.75
C LYS A 24 26.66 27.01 -33.78
N PRO A 25 25.47 27.11 -34.39
CA PRO A 25 25.49 27.26 -35.84
C PRO A 25 24.57 28.38 -36.34
N GLU A 26 25.08 29.10 -37.34
CA GLU A 26 24.30 29.91 -38.28
C GLU A 26 23.42 29.00 -39.14
N THR A 27 22.13 29.36 -39.27
CA THR A 27 21.37 29.13 -40.50
C THR A 27 20.45 30.33 -40.72
N THR A 28 20.64 30.99 -41.86
CA THR A 28 19.80 32.08 -42.37
C THR A 28 18.60 31.51 -43.13
N ALA A 29 17.38 31.96 -42.82
CA ALA A 29 16.30 32.14 -43.80
C ALA A 29 15.21 33.06 -43.22
N SER A 30 14.85 34.08 -43.99
CA SER A 30 13.77 35.04 -43.75
C SER A 30 12.40 34.37 -43.69
N ASP A 31 11.47 34.95 -42.92
CA ASP A 31 10.23 35.49 -43.50
C ASP A 31 9.45 36.34 -42.48
N SER A 32 9.15 37.56 -42.89
CA SER A 32 8.24 38.47 -42.21
C SER A 32 6.80 38.04 -42.49
N ALA A 33 6.02 37.77 -41.46
CA ALA A 33 4.57 37.87 -41.53
C ALA A 33 4.02 38.42 -40.20
N SER A 34 3.52 39.65 -40.26
CA SER A 34 2.60 40.21 -39.26
C SER A 34 1.35 39.35 -39.17
N SER A 35 0.94 38.97 -37.96
CA SER A 35 -0.47 38.83 -37.61
C SER A 35 -0.69 39.01 -36.12
N SER A 36 -1.80 39.66 -35.84
CA SER A 36 -2.18 40.35 -34.61
C SER A 36 -2.42 39.47 -33.38
N ALA A 37 -2.29 40.14 -32.24
CA ALA A 37 -2.68 39.78 -30.88
C ALA A 37 -3.88 38.81 -30.73
N SER A 38 -3.69 37.83 -29.85
CA SER A 38 -4.47 37.67 -28.59
C SER A 38 -3.77 36.62 -27.74
N ALA A 39 -2.84 37.06 -26.89
CA ALA A 39 -2.27 36.21 -25.85
C ALA A 39 -3.26 36.16 -24.69
N THR A 40 -4.19 35.20 -24.73
CA THR A 40 -4.92 34.80 -23.53
C THR A 40 -3.92 34.04 -22.67
N SER A 41 -3.27 34.75 -21.74
CA SER A 41 -2.51 34.12 -20.66
C SER A 41 -3.48 33.36 -19.77
N SER A 42 -3.75 32.10 -20.12
CA SER A 42 -4.32 31.13 -19.21
C SER A 42 -3.28 30.93 -18.11
N ALA A 43 -3.49 31.59 -16.97
CA ALA A 43 -2.79 31.22 -15.75
C ALA A 43 -2.99 29.71 -15.55
N PRO A 44 -1.94 28.93 -15.24
CA PRO A 44 -2.13 27.53 -14.90
C PRO A 44 -3.07 27.50 -13.71
N SER A 45 -4.27 26.95 -13.91
CA SER A 45 -5.17 26.62 -12.81
C SER A 45 -4.35 25.85 -11.81
N SER A 46 -4.26 26.39 -10.60
CA SER A 46 -3.68 25.69 -9.47
C SER A 46 -4.65 24.58 -9.11
N GLU A 47 -4.60 23.48 -9.88
CA GLU A 47 -5.25 22.23 -9.50
C GLU A 47 -4.66 21.87 -8.15
N ALA A 48 -5.46 22.04 -7.09
CA ALA A 48 -5.11 21.51 -5.80
C ALA A 48 -4.80 20.03 -6.02
N LYS A 49 -3.60 19.58 -5.61
CA LYS A 49 -3.28 18.16 -5.58
C LYS A 49 -4.32 17.48 -4.70
N THR A 50 -5.32 16.90 -5.33
CA THR A 50 -6.28 16.03 -4.66
C THR A 50 -5.47 14.85 -4.13
N SER A 51 -5.70 14.44 -2.88
CA SER A 51 -4.98 13.33 -2.22
C SER A 51 -5.34 11.95 -2.80
N GLY A 52 -5.93 11.91 -4.00
CA GLY A 52 -6.45 10.71 -4.67
C GLY A 52 -7.75 10.17 -4.09
N TYR A 53 -8.14 10.56 -2.86
CA TYR A 53 -9.35 10.09 -2.19
C TYR A 53 -10.62 10.56 -2.90
N GLN A 54 -11.59 9.65 -2.97
CA GLN A 54 -12.86 9.87 -3.66
C GLN A 54 -14.02 9.45 -2.75
N PRO A 55 -15.22 10.06 -2.91
CA PRO A 55 -16.42 9.63 -2.21
C PRO A 55 -16.65 8.13 -2.43
N PHE A 56 -16.91 7.43 -1.33
CA PHE A 56 -16.99 5.98 -1.33
C PHE A 56 -18.06 5.51 -0.34
N THR A 57 -18.89 4.59 -0.80
CA THR A 57 -19.86 3.90 0.05
C THR A 57 -19.83 2.44 -0.41
N PRO A 58 -19.04 1.57 0.27
CA PRO A 58 -18.95 0.17 -0.10
C PRO A 58 -20.32 -0.50 0.08
N ALA A 59 -20.62 -1.45 -0.80
CA ALA A 59 -21.79 -2.31 -0.65
C ALA A 59 -21.64 -3.32 0.50
N THR A 60 -20.40 -3.55 0.96
CA THR A 60 -20.05 -4.54 1.97
C THR A 60 -19.54 -3.84 3.22
N ASN A 61 -20.04 -4.26 4.38
CA ASN A 61 -19.56 -3.77 5.68
C ASN A 61 -18.13 -4.30 5.93
N PRO A 62 -17.13 -3.46 6.29
CA PRO A 62 -15.77 -3.91 6.55
C PRO A 62 -15.68 -5.00 7.64
N CYS A 63 -16.54 -4.96 8.67
CA CYS A 63 -16.59 -5.97 9.73
C CYS A 63 -17.20 -7.31 9.31
N SER A 64 -17.73 -7.41 8.09
CA SER A 64 -18.25 -8.66 7.54
C SER A 64 -17.27 -9.36 6.60
N LEU A 65 -16.11 -8.72 6.32
CA LEU A 65 -15.15 -9.22 5.35
C LEU A 65 -14.39 -10.45 5.83
N ILE A 66 -14.16 -10.57 7.13
CA ILE A 66 -13.51 -11.73 7.73
C ILE A 66 -14.34 -12.14 8.95
N ASP A 67 -14.72 -13.41 9.00
CA ASP A 67 -15.44 -13.92 10.16
C ASP A 67 -14.44 -14.04 11.33
N PRO A 68 -14.76 -13.54 12.54
CA PRO A 68 -13.81 -13.53 13.66
C PRO A 68 -13.22 -14.91 14.00
N GLU A 69 -13.96 -15.99 13.77
CA GLU A 69 -13.49 -17.36 13.99
C GLU A 69 -12.31 -17.73 13.08
N ARG A 70 -12.20 -17.12 11.89
CA ARG A 70 -11.06 -17.29 10.98
C ARG A 70 -9.79 -16.64 11.50
N LEU A 71 -9.92 -15.68 12.41
CA LEU A 71 -8.80 -14.99 13.04
C LEU A 71 -8.34 -15.68 14.33
N ALA A 72 -8.97 -16.77 14.77
CA ALA A 72 -8.63 -17.42 16.04
C ALA A 72 -7.16 -17.90 16.14
N SER A 73 -6.48 -18.08 15.00
CA SER A 73 -5.04 -18.39 14.96
C SER A 73 -4.13 -17.16 14.92
N GLN A 74 -4.71 -15.96 14.81
CA GLN A 74 -4.05 -14.67 14.71
C GLN A 74 -3.94 -13.98 16.09
N GLY A 75 -4.80 -14.35 17.04
CA GLY A 75 -4.80 -13.80 18.39
C GLY A 75 -5.63 -14.64 19.38
N PRO A 76 -5.49 -14.41 20.70
CA PRO A 76 -6.31 -15.02 21.74
C PRO A 76 -7.82 -14.87 21.51
N ALA A 77 -8.51 -16.00 21.33
CA ALA A 77 -9.97 -16.01 21.23
C ALA A 77 -10.64 -15.66 22.57
N PRO A 78 -11.87 -15.09 22.56
CA PRO A 78 -12.63 -14.70 21.38
C PRO A 78 -12.09 -13.42 20.74
N ILE A 79 -12.14 -13.37 19.40
CA ILE A 79 -11.88 -12.15 18.65
C ILE A 79 -13.21 -11.47 18.35
N LYS A 80 -13.24 -10.15 18.45
CA LYS A 80 -14.45 -9.33 18.24
C LYS A 80 -14.20 -8.26 17.21
N ALA A 81 -15.17 -8.05 16.35
CA ALA A 81 -15.14 -6.99 15.33
C ALA A 81 -15.85 -5.73 15.85
N HIS A 82 -15.23 -4.59 15.63
CA HIS A 82 -15.69 -3.27 16.05
C HIS A 82 -15.65 -2.33 14.85
N ALA A 83 -16.83 -1.89 14.39
CA ALA A 83 -16.89 -0.86 13.36
C ALA A 83 -16.42 0.46 13.97
N MET A 84 -15.52 1.16 13.27
CA MET A 84 -15.14 2.52 13.66
C MET A 84 -16.13 3.53 13.12
N ASP A 85 -16.33 4.61 13.88
CA ASP A 85 -17.12 5.76 13.43
C ASP A 85 -16.46 6.40 12.19
N GLU A 86 -17.30 6.86 11.25
CA GLU A 86 -16.80 7.58 10.08
C GLU A 86 -16.26 8.95 10.53
N ASP A 87 -14.96 9.19 10.28
CA ASP A 87 -14.25 10.40 10.67
C ASP A 87 -14.32 11.52 9.61
N GLY A 88 -15.13 11.33 8.57
CA GLY A 88 -15.29 12.26 7.45
C GLY A 88 -14.24 12.11 6.35
N THR A 89 -13.35 11.12 6.43
CA THR A 89 -12.38 10.79 5.35
C THR A 89 -13.00 9.96 4.23
N GLY A 90 -14.21 9.42 4.44
CA GLY A 90 -14.85 8.47 3.53
C GLY A 90 -14.23 7.07 3.56
N ILE A 91 -13.36 6.80 4.53
CA ILE A 91 -12.81 5.48 4.82
C ILE A 91 -13.76 4.77 5.78
N GLN A 92 -14.18 3.56 5.44
CA GLN A 92 -14.90 2.69 6.36
C GLN A 92 -13.94 1.69 6.98
N GLN A 93 -13.97 1.57 8.30
CA GLN A 93 -12.98 0.79 9.03
C GLN A 93 -13.64 -0.20 10.00
N CYS A 94 -12.98 -1.35 10.17
CA CYS A 94 -13.28 -2.32 11.20
C CYS A 94 -12.01 -2.79 11.89
N ASP A 95 -12.04 -2.77 13.22
CA ASP A 95 -10.96 -3.26 14.06
C ASP A 95 -11.38 -4.60 14.65
N TYR A 96 -10.47 -5.58 14.64
CA TYR A 96 -10.66 -6.87 15.26
C TYR A 96 -9.75 -6.96 16.48
N GLU A 97 -10.34 -7.10 17.66
CA GLU A 97 -9.61 -7.17 18.93
C GLU A 97 -9.68 -8.57 19.53
N ASP A 98 -8.58 -9.00 20.15
CA ASP A 98 -8.51 -10.25 20.89
C ASP A 98 -9.18 -10.15 22.28
N ALA A 99 -9.18 -11.26 23.03
CA ALA A 99 -9.74 -11.32 24.37
C ALA A 99 -9.07 -10.37 25.39
N GLY A 100 -7.83 -9.94 25.12
CA GLY A 100 -7.07 -8.98 25.91
C GLY A 100 -7.30 -7.53 25.50
N GLY A 101 -8.06 -7.28 24.43
CA GLY A 101 -8.26 -5.94 23.86
C GLY A 101 -7.08 -5.46 23.00
N HIS A 102 -6.25 -6.37 22.51
CA HIS A 102 -5.20 -6.04 21.55
C HIS A 102 -5.76 -6.13 20.14
N GLU A 103 -5.47 -5.13 19.29
CA GLU A 103 -5.79 -5.20 17.86
C GLU A 103 -5.06 -6.38 17.23
N VAL A 104 -5.79 -7.19 16.46
CA VAL A 104 -5.29 -8.34 15.70
C VAL A 104 -5.30 -8.04 14.21
N LEU A 105 -6.31 -7.31 13.77
CA LEU A 105 -6.50 -6.92 12.38
C LEU A 105 -7.24 -5.59 12.30
N ASN A 106 -6.73 -4.69 11.48
CA ASN A 106 -7.41 -3.50 11.00
C ASN A 106 -7.84 -3.70 9.54
N VAL A 107 -9.10 -3.41 9.21
CA VAL A 107 -9.61 -3.46 7.82
C VAL A 107 -10.14 -2.11 7.41
N LYS A 108 -9.59 -1.53 6.35
CA LYS A 108 -10.02 -0.25 5.76
C LYS A 108 -10.55 -0.47 4.34
N LEU A 109 -11.73 0.07 4.08
CA LEU A 109 -12.34 0.13 2.75
C LEU A 109 -12.46 1.58 2.29
N PHE A 110 -11.88 1.88 1.14
CA PHE A 110 -11.87 3.23 0.59
C PHE A 110 -11.67 3.22 -0.93
N LYS A 111 -11.85 4.40 -1.55
CA LYS A 111 -11.58 4.62 -2.98
C LYS A 111 -10.49 5.68 -3.12
N ASN A 112 -9.37 5.30 -3.73
CA ASN A 112 -8.25 6.20 -3.93
C ASN A 112 -7.43 5.80 -5.17
N SER A 113 -7.45 6.63 -6.21
CA SER A 113 -6.75 6.35 -7.47
C SER A 113 -5.22 6.31 -7.31
N ASP A 114 -4.68 7.21 -6.50
CA ASP A 114 -3.24 7.30 -6.24
C ASP A 114 -2.80 6.13 -5.36
N GLY A 115 -3.60 5.79 -4.35
CA GLY A 115 -3.43 4.63 -3.49
C GLY A 115 -3.40 3.33 -4.29
N ALA A 116 -4.37 3.11 -5.19
CA ALA A 116 -4.43 1.89 -5.99
C ALA A 116 -3.24 1.78 -6.94
N SER A 117 -2.80 2.92 -7.50
CA SER A 117 -1.58 3.00 -8.30
C SER A 117 -0.34 2.68 -7.47
N ASN A 118 -0.27 3.16 -6.23
CA ASN A 118 0.82 2.86 -5.30
C ASN A 118 0.87 1.37 -4.95
N PHE A 119 -0.25 0.73 -4.59
CA PHE A 119 -0.27 -0.72 -4.36
C PHE A 119 0.29 -1.49 -5.57
N ARG A 120 -0.04 -1.09 -6.80
CA ARG A 120 0.50 -1.71 -8.02
C ARG A 120 2.00 -1.43 -8.23
N ALA A 121 2.48 -0.25 -7.87
CA ALA A 121 3.83 0.20 -8.20
C ALA A 121 4.89 -0.12 -7.12
N ILE A 122 4.51 -0.12 -5.85
CA ILE A 122 5.45 -0.14 -4.71
C ILE A 122 5.19 -1.27 -3.70
N HIS A 123 4.43 -2.31 -4.09
CA HIS A 123 4.31 -3.51 -3.27
C HIS A 123 5.66 -4.24 -3.14
N VAL A 124 5.83 -4.94 -2.03
CA VAL A 124 6.98 -5.82 -1.76
C VAL A 124 6.91 -7.07 -2.64
N ARG A 125 5.73 -7.71 -2.67
CA ARG A 125 5.41 -8.83 -3.55
C ARG A 125 3.90 -8.99 -3.71
N ILE A 126 3.51 -9.82 -4.67
CA ILE A 126 2.12 -10.23 -4.87
C ILE A 126 1.97 -11.67 -4.42
N LEU A 127 1.02 -11.91 -3.52
CA LEU A 127 0.57 -13.25 -3.14
C LEU A 127 -0.65 -13.65 -3.97
N GLN A 128 -0.65 -14.87 -4.48
CA GLN A 128 -1.78 -15.45 -5.19
C GLN A 128 -2.43 -16.49 -4.27
N SER A 129 -3.68 -16.25 -3.87
CA SER A 129 -4.42 -17.14 -2.99
C SER A 129 -5.87 -17.22 -3.43
N GLU A 130 -6.32 -18.42 -3.81
CA GLU A 130 -7.72 -18.70 -4.19
C GLU A 130 -8.33 -17.70 -5.21
N GLY A 131 -7.52 -17.23 -6.17
CA GLY A 131 -7.94 -16.27 -7.20
C GLY A 131 -7.86 -14.79 -6.78
N ALA A 132 -7.42 -14.51 -5.55
CA ALA A 132 -7.11 -13.16 -5.09
C ALA A 132 -5.65 -12.80 -5.41
N GLU A 133 -5.47 -11.62 -6.00
CA GLU A 133 -4.17 -10.97 -6.15
C GLU A 133 -3.96 -10.02 -4.95
N ILE A 134 -3.12 -10.44 -4.01
CA ILE A 134 -2.90 -9.76 -2.73
C ILE A 134 -1.59 -8.96 -2.85
N TYR A 135 -1.68 -7.65 -2.78
CA TYR A 135 -0.54 -6.73 -2.86
C TYR A 135 0.05 -6.53 -1.47
N VAL A 136 1.18 -7.17 -1.19
CA VAL A 136 1.85 -7.10 0.12
C VAL A 136 2.67 -5.81 0.21
N MET A 137 2.40 -5.00 1.23
CA MET A 137 3.07 -3.73 1.53
C MET A 137 4.04 -3.84 2.71
N LYS A 138 3.75 -4.73 3.67
CA LYS A 138 4.59 -5.04 4.83
C LYS A 138 4.59 -6.54 5.03
N ASP A 139 5.76 -7.16 5.03
CA ASP A 139 5.93 -8.61 4.87
C ASP A 139 6.87 -9.17 5.96
N GLU A 140 6.41 -9.17 7.20
CA GLU A 140 7.24 -9.51 8.36
C GLU A 140 6.77 -10.83 9.00
N SER A 141 7.62 -11.41 9.87
CA SER A 141 7.28 -12.65 10.58
C SER A 141 6.13 -12.51 11.59
N ASN A 142 5.86 -11.29 12.03
CA ASN A 142 4.93 -10.96 13.11
C ASN A 142 3.96 -9.84 12.74
N GLU A 143 3.94 -9.40 11.49
CA GLU A 143 3.04 -8.34 11.01
C GLU A 143 2.79 -8.54 9.52
N CYS A 144 1.58 -8.22 9.06
CA CYS A 144 1.27 -8.21 7.64
C CYS A 144 0.49 -6.96 7.26
N GLY A 145 0.98 -6.21 6.27
CA GLY A 145 0.24 -5.13 5.63
C GLY A 145 -0.04 -5.52 4.18
N ALA A 146 -1.30 -5.63 3.80
CA ALA A 146 -1.70 -6.07 2.47
C ALA A 146 -2.88 -5.28 1.93
N GLY A 147 -3.00 -5.24 0.60
CA GLY A 147 -4.13 -4.65 -0.10
C GLY A 147 -4.74 -5.56 -1.14
N LEU A 148 -6.06 -5.48 -1.28
CA LEU A 148 -6.81 -5.97 -2.43
C LEU A 148 -7.27 -4.78 -3.25
N LEU A 149 -7.14 -4.89 -4.58
CA LEU A 149 -7.56 -3.85 -5.50
C LEU A 149 -8.82 -4.27 -6.25
N GLY A 150 -9.89 -3.52 -6.01
CA GLY A 150 -11.19 -3.68 -6.66
C GLY A 150 -11.34 -2.84 -7.93
N PRO A 151 -12.53 -2.93 -8.58
CA PRO A 151 -12.84 -2.11 -9.74
C PRO A 151 -12.89 -0.62 -9.39
N GLY A 152 -12.47 0.22 -10.34
CA GLY A 152 -12.52 1.68 -10.18
C GLY A 152 -11.69 2.20 -9.01
N ASP A 153 -10.53 1.58 -8.75
CA ASP A 153 -9.59 1.98 -7.70
C ASP A 153 -10.16 1.93 -6.28
N ASN A 154 -11.13 1.04 -6.06
CA ASN A 154 -11.54 0.62 -4.72
C ASN A 154 -10.41 -0.20 -4.10
N ILE A 155 -10.19 -0.02 -2.80
CA ILE A 155 -9.11 -0.65 -2.05
C ILE A 155 -9.70 -1.26 -0.78
N ALA A 156 -9.28 -2.49 -0.49
CA ALA A 156 -9.40 -3.06 0.84
C ALA A 156 -7.99 -3.25 1.40
N GLN A 157 -7.66 -2.50 2.44
CA GLN A 157 -6.37 -2.57 3.13
C GLN A 157 -6.54 -3.36 4.43
N PHE A 158 -5.57 -4.22 4.71
CA PHE A 158 -5.55 -5.11 5.86
C PHE A 158 -4.22 -4.95 6.57
N GLU A 159 -4.26 -4.71 7.87
CA GLU A 159 -3.09 -4.55 8.72
C GLU A 159 -3.23 -5.56 9.87
N PHE A 160 -2.47 -6.65 9.82
CA PHE A 160 -2.44 -7.68 10.86
C PHE A 160 -1.30 -7.40 11.83
N GLU A 161 -1.65 -7.35 13.11
CA GLU A 161 -0.72 -7.14 14.24
C GLU A 161 -0.94 -8.26 15.27
N PRO A 162 -0.53 -9.50 14.97
CA PRO A 162 -0.67 -10.61 15.92
C PRO A 162 0.13 -10.40 17.20
N GLY A 163 -0.43 -10.81 18.33
CA GLY A 163 0.31 -10.86 19.59
C GLY A 163 1.43 -11.91 19.58
N ASP A 164 2.48 -11.71 20.40
CA ASP A 164 3.65 -12.60 20.49
C ASP A 164 3.30 -14.08 20.70
N ALA A 165 2.22 -14.36 21.44
CA ALA A 165 1.73 -15.72 21.68
C ALA A 165 1.21 -16.38 20.40
N ALA A 166 0.50 -15.63 19.55
CA ALA A 166 0.01 -16.12 18.26
C ALA A 166 1.18 -16.36 17.30
N VAL A 167 2.14 -15.42 17.25
CA VAL A 167 3.36 -15.57 16.45
C VAL A 167 4.15 -16.82 16.87
N SER A 168 4.32 -17.01 18.17
CA SER A 168 5.00 -18.18 18.72
C SER A 168 4.25 -19.49 18.45
N ALA A 169 2.92 -19.48 18.54
CA ALA A 169 2.08 -20.65 18.33
C ALA A 169 1.96 -21.04 16.84
N ALA A 170 1.95 -20.06 15.94
CA ALA A 170 1.90 -20.29 14.50
C ALA A 170 3.15 -21.04 14.00
N ALA A 171 4.29 -20.84 14.67
CA ALA A 171 5.55 -21.54 14.41
C ALA A 171 5.86 -21.58 12.90
N LEU A 172 5.78 -20.42 12.25
CA LEU A 172 5.84 -20.32 10.79
C LEU A 172 7.10 -20.98 10.24
N PRO A 173 6.99 -21.77 9.15
CA PRO A 173 8.14 -22.35 8.50
C PRO A 173 9.17 -21.28 8.10
N ALA A 174 10.44 -21.64 8.11
CA ALA A 174 11.50 -20.74 7.68
C ALA A 174 11.23 -20.21 6.26
N GLY A 175 11.24 -18.89 6.11
CA GLY A 175 10.96 -18.21 4.85
C GLY A 175 9.48 -17.90 4.58
N GLN A 176 8.56 -18.28 5.47
CA GLN A 176 7.18 -17.76 5.46
C GLN A 176 7.05 -16.53 6.35
N THR A 177 6.17 -15.62 5.96
CA THR A 177 5.81 -14.42 6.70
C THR A 177 4.38 -14.49 7.21
N TRP A 178 3.99 -13.50 7.99
CA TRP A 178 2.61 -13.38 8.46
C TRP A 178 1.61 -13.16 7.33
N CYS A 179 2.04 -12.57 6.20
CA CYS A 179 1.20 -12.44 5.03
C CYS A 179 0.94 -13.78 4.34
N ASP A 180 1.91 -14.70 4.29
CA ASP A 180 1.67 -16.05 3.79
C ASP A 180 0.64 -16.77 4.67
N PHE A 181 0.77 -16.64 5.99
CA PHE A 181 -0.16 -17.21 6.97
C PHE A 181 -1.57 -16.63 6.85
N SER A 182 -1.69 -15.34 6.59
CA SER A 182 -2.96 -14.60 6.53
C SER A 182 -3.62 -14.62 5.14
N ALA A 183 -2.92 -15.09 4.11
CA ALA A 183 -3.40 -15.12 2.73
C ALA A 183 -4.76 -15.83 2.54
N PRO A 184 -5.12 -16.91 3.27
CA PRO A 184 -6.45 -17.50 3.17
C PRO A 184 -7.57 -16.57 3.65
N ALA A 185 -7.35 -15.81 4.74
CA ALA A 185 -8.34 -14.85 5.25
C ALA A 185 -8.53 -13.67 4.28
N LEU A 186 -7.42 -13.18 3.70
CA LEU A 186 -7.44 -12.15 2.67
C LEU A 186 -8.17 -12.61 1.40
N ALA A 187 -7.97 -13.86 0.99
CA ALA A 187 -8.67 -14.43 -0.17
C ALA A 187 -10.18 -14.56 0.09
N GLU A 188 -10.59 -14.92 1.31
CA GLU A 188 -12.01 -14.94 1.70
C GLU A 188 -12.63 -13.54 1.63
N ALA A 189 -11.94 -12.52 2.15
CA ALA A 189 -12.38 -11.13 2.07
C ALA A 189 -12.57 -10.70 0.60
N ASN A 190 -11.65 -11.08 -0.30
CA ASN A 190 -11.78 -10.81 -1.73
C ASN A 190 -13.04 -11.42 -2.35
N LYS A 191 -13.43 -12.62 -1.91
CA LYS A 191 -14.68 -13.28 -2.34
C LYS A 191 -15.90 -12.55 -1.82
N LYS A 192 -15.92 -12.16 -0.53
CA LYS A 192 -17.04 -11.41 0.08
C LYS A 192 -17.21 -10.01 -0.52
N LEU A 193 -16.12 -9.41 -1.01
CA LEU A 193 -16.16 -8.17 -1.78
C LEU A 193 -16.71 -8.35 -3.21
N GLY A 194 -16.75 -9.59 -3.72
CA GLY A 194 -17.10 -9.87 -5.11
C GLY A 194 -16.07 -9.35 -6.11
N TRP A 195 -14.81 -9.18 -5.69
CA TRP A 195 -13.72 -8.70 -6.56
C TRP A 195 -12.91 -9.84 -7.17
N ALA A 196 -13.12 -11.07 -6.71
CA ALA A 196 -12.63 -12.28 -7.36
C ALA A 196 -13.21 -12.38 -8.79
N LYS A 197 -12.35 -12.69 -9.76
CA LYS A 197 -12.72 -12.91 -11.16
C LYS A 197 -13.01 -14.37 -11.45
#